data_AF-A0A7S4MJX1-F1
#
_entry.id   AF-A0A7S4MJX1-F1
#
_cell.length_a   1.000
_cell.length_b   1.000
_cell.length_c   1.000
_cell.angle_alpha   90.00
_cell.angle_beta   90.00
_cell.angle_gamma   90.00
#
_symmetry.space_group_name_H-M   'P 1'
#
loop_
_entity.id
_entity.type
_entity.pdbx_description
1 polymer ?
#
loop_
_entity_poly.entity_id
_entity_poly.type
_entity_poly.pdbx_seq_one_letter_code
_entity_poly.pdbx_strand_id
1 'polypeptide(L)'
;KVTVDGGNDGDGEGSNLVEGRVGIRCIHCAYSETTKRATGAVSFPTSTRLVYQSARNFQRNHLLACPYIPPNLKAAFDSSQSATGGPKRRSTVKISGGGVQTYWEKGCARMGIVDTQDGMRLRKSALDGTWTDEMGREAA
;
A
#
# COMPACT_ATOMS: atom_id res chain seq x y z
N LYS A 1 17.74 20.74 6.80
CA LYS A 1 16.30 20.65 7.15
C LYS A 1 15.54 20.42 5.85
N VAL A 2 15.26 19.16 5.53
CA VAL A 2 14.45 18.82 4.35
C VAL A 2 13.02 18.82 4.82
N THR A 3 12.26 19.84 4.43
CA THR A 3 10.83 19.92 4.66
C THR A 3 10.16 19.04 3.62
N VAL A 4 9.55 17.94 4.05
CA VAL A 4 8.71 17.11 3.19
C VAL A 4 7.34 17.76 3.08
N ASP A 5 6.98 18.24 1.89
CA ASP A 5 5.68 18.84 1.61
C ASP A 5 4.57 17.80 1.80
N GLY A 6 3.76 18.01 2.85
CA GLY A 6 2.64 17.16 3.23
C GLY A 6 1.53 17.18 2.20
N GLY A 7 1.50 16.15 1.35
CA GLY A 7 0.31 15.80 0.56
C GLY A 7 -0.78 15.25 1.47
N ASN A 8 -1.99 15.79 1.33
CA ASN A 8 -3.20 15.40 2.07
C ASN A 8 -3.71 14.00 1.65
N ASP A 9 -2.95 12.96 1.97
CA ASP A 9 -3.38 11.57 1.93
C ASP A 9 -4.09 11.27 3.26
N GLY A 10 -5.35 11.70 3.35
CA GLY A 10 -6.19 11.46 4.52
C GLY A 10 -6.46 9.98 4.72
N ASP A 11 -5.91 9.41 5.80
CA ASP A 11 -6.36 8.20 6.52
C ASP A 11 -5.62 8.13 7.89
N GLY A 12 -6.15 8.78 8.94
CA GLY A 12 -6.02 8.33 10.34
C GLY A 12 -4.68 8.53 11.11
N GLU A 13 -4.77 9.34 12.17
CA GLU A 13 -4.03 9.25 13.44
C GLU A 13 -2.49 9.21 13.40
N GLY A 14 -1.89 10.40 13.32
CA GLY A 14 -0.74 10.78 14.16
C GLY A 14 0.55 9.95 14.08
N SER A 15 0.75 9.11 13.08
CA SER A 15 2.01 8.37 12.98
C SER A 15 3.09 9.27 12.40
N ASN A 16 4.06 9.65 13.23
CA ASN A 16 5.32 10.24 12.78
C ASN A 16 5.88 9.36 11.65
N LEU A 17 5.94 9.90 10.43
CA LEU A 17 6.50 9.17 9.28
C LEU A 17 8.01 9.16 9.43
N VAL A 18 8.53 8.02 9.91
CA VAL A 18 9.97 7.81 10.09
C VAL A 18 10.56 7.16 8.83
N GLU A 19 11.80 7.54 8.50
CA GLU A 19 12.55 6.93 7.42
C GLU A 19 12.69 5.40 7.59
N GLY A 20 12.62 4.69 6.45
CA GLY A 20 12.67 3.23 6.40
C GLY A 20 11.33 2.53 6.62
N ARG A 21 10.22 3.28 6.75
CA ARG A 21 8.87 2.69 6.80
C ARG A 21 8.40 2.23 5.43
N VAL A 22 7.86 1.02 5.37
CA VAL A 22 7.31 0.40 4.16
C VAL A 22 5.87 0.90 3.94
N GLY A 23 5.56 1.26 2.70
CA GLY A 23 4.25 1.72 2.27
C GLY A 23 3.82 1.11 0.94
N ILE A 24 2.59 1.41 0.53
CA ILE A 24 2.03 1.05 -0.77
C ILE A 24 2.02 2.31 -1.63
N ARG A 25 2.48 2.21 -2.88
CA ARG A 25 2.52 3.32 -3.84
C ARG A 25 2.03 2.88 -5.22
N CYS A 26 1.29 3.75 -5.89
CA CYS A 26 0.94 3.59 -7.29
C CYS A 26 2.19 3.62 -8.17
N ILE A 27 2.44 2.56 -8.93
CA ILE A 27 3.59 2.52 -9.86
C ILE A 27 3.45 3.55 -11.00
N HIS A 28 2.22 3.85 -11.43
CA HIS A 28 1.96 4.73 -12.58
C HIS A 28 2.18 6.22 -12.27
N CYS A 29 1.99 6.65 -11.02
CA CYS A 29 2.23 8.04 -10.61
C CYS A 29 3.43 8.18 -9.65
N ALA A 30 4.25 7.12 -9.52
CA ALA A 30 5.41 7.09 -8.64
C ALA A 30 6.39 8.24 -8.89
N TYR A 31 6.52 8.66 -10.15
CA TYR A 31 7.43 9.71 -10.59
C TYR A 31 6.72 11.03 -10.93
N SER A 32 5.40 11.11 -10.75
CA SER A 32 4.68 12.38 -10.93
C SER A 32 4.83 13.27 -9.71
N GLU A 33 4.64 14.57 -9.87
CA GLU A 33 4.51 15.51 -8.75
C GLU A 33 3.35 15.10 -7.83
N THR A 34 3.55 15.25 -6.51
CA THR A 34 2.54 14.89 -5.49
C THR A 34 1.21 15.61 -5.72
N THR A 35 1.26 16.88 -6.14
CA THR A 35 0.07 17.71 -6.43
C THR A 35 -0.76 17.21 -7.61
N LYS A 36 -0.17 16.42 -8.51
CA LYS A 36 -0.85 15.85 -9.69
C LYS A 36 -1.39 14.44 -9.44
N ARG A 37 -1.12 13.86 -8.27
CA ARG A 37 -1.60 12.53 -7.89
C ARG A 37 -3.04 12.62 -7.39
N ALA A 38 -3.88 11.69 -7.83
CA ALA A 38 -5.17 11.48 -7.18
C ALA A 38 -4.94 10.98 -5.74
N THR A 39 -5.85 11.32 -4.82
CA THR A 39 -5.79 10.91 -3.40
C THR A 39 -5.58 9.40 -3.24
N GLY A 40 -4.82 9.00 -2.21
CA GLY A 40 -4.57 7.59 -1.92
C GLY A 40 -3.58 6.94 -2.88
N ALA A 41 -2.76 7.75 -3.55
CA ALA A 41 -1.65 7.28 -4.40
C ALA A 41 -0.57 6.57 -3.60
N VAL A 42 -0.39 7.00 -2.34
CA VAL A 42 0.58 6.49 -1.38
C VAL A 42 -0.15 6.26 -0.06
N SER A 43 0.18 5.19 0.63
CA SER A 43 -0.24 4.97 2.03
C SER A 43 0.84 4.24 2.79
N PHE A 44 0.96 4.52 4.09
CA PHE A 44 1.92 3.85 4.97
C PHE A 44 1.15 3.13 6.06
N PRO A 45 0.76 1.85 5.87
CA PRO A 45 0.09 1.08 6.91
C PRO A 45 0.97 1.00 8.18
N THR A 46 0.35 1.04 9.36
CA THR A 46 1.08 0.92 10.65
C THR A 46 1.43 -0.52 10.99
N SER A 47 0.73 -1.49 10.40
CA SER A 47 0.96 -2.92 10.62
C SER A 47 0.63 -3.72 9.36
N THR A 48 1.28 -4.87 9.19
CA THR A 48 1.05 -5.85 8.13
C THR A 48 -0.42 -6.29 8.04
N ARG A 49 -1.13 -6.27 9.16
CA ARG A 49 -2.58 -6.53 9.27
C ARG A 49 -3.43 -5.57 8.43
N LEU A 50 -2.96 -4.34 8.25
CA LEU A 50 -3.68 -3.27 7.58
C LEU A 50 -3.36 -3.18 6.08
N VAL A 51 -2.38 -3.93 5.58
CA VAL A 51 -1.97 -3.90 4.17
C VAL A 51 -3.13 -4.23 3.23
N TYR A 52 -3.95 -5.21 3.58
CA TYR A 52 -5.17 -5.53 2.83
C TYR A 52 -6.13 -4.34 2.75
N GLN A 53 -6.33 -3.64 3.87
CA GLN A 53 -7.21 -2.48 3.93
C GLN A 53 -6.65 -1.34 3.08
N SER A 54 -5.35 -1.07 3.16
CA SER A 54 -4.70 -0.04 2.33
C SER A 54 -4.76 -0.36 0.83
N ALA A 55 -4.57 -1.63 0.44
CA ALA A 55 -4.77 -2.06 -0.94
C ALA A 55 -6.22 -1.88 -1.41
N ARG A 56 -7.21 -2.16 -0.55
CA ARG A 56 -8.63 -1.90 -0.83
C ARG A 56 -8.94 -0.41 -0.95
N ASN A 57 -8.35 0.45 -0.11
CA ASN A 57 -8.51 1.90 -0.19
C ASN A 57 -7.91 2.42 -1.50
N PHE A 58 -6.73 1.95 -1.89
CA PHE A 58 -6.13 2.25 -3.19
C PHE A 58 -7.07 1.91 -4.37
N GLN A 59 -7.62 0.70 -4.37
CA GLN A 59 -8.57 0.26 -5.41
C GLN A 59 -9.82 1.14 -5.48
N ARG A 60 -10.34 1.59 -4.33
CA ARG A 60 -11.57 2.39 -4.24
C ARG A 60 -11.36 3.85 -4.61
N ASN A 61 -10.28 4.45 -4.11
CA ASN A 61 -10.12 5.90 -4.08
C ASN A 61 -9.15 6.37 -5.17
N HIS A 62 -8.14 5.57 -5.50
CA HIS A 62 -7.06 5.99 -6.40
C HIS A 62 -7.19 5.40 -7.80
N LEU A 63 -7.44 4.09 -7.93
CA LEU A 63 -7.24 3.35 -9.19
C LEU A 63 -7.98 3.99 -10.40
N LEU A 64 -9.27 4.28 -10.26
CA LEU A 64 -10.05 4.88 -11.35
C LEU A 64 -9.80 6.38 -11.52
N ALA A 65 -9.47 7.07 -10.42
CA ALA A 65 -9.21 8.52 -10.40
C ALA A 65 -7.82 8.90 -10.93
N CYS A 66 -6.85 7.99 -10.88
CA CYS A 66 -5.46 8.30 -11.23
C CYS A 66 -5.31 8.66 -12.72
N PRO A 67 -4.79 9.84 -13.09
CA PRO A 67 -4.63 10.22 -14.49
C PRO A 67 -3.55 9.43 -15.22
N TYR A 68 -2.64 8.78 -14.48
CA TYR A 68 -1.51 8.05 -15.03
C TYR A 68 -1.76 6.56 -15.26
N ILE A 69 -2.86 6.01 -14.71
CA ILE A 69 -3.23 4.61 -14.96
C ILE A 69 -3.82 4.50 -16.37
N PRO A 70 -3.27 3.62 -17.24
CA PRO A 70 -3.76 3.43 -18.60
C PRO A 70 -5.28 3.13 -18.66
N PRO A 71 -6.02 3.74 -19.60
CA PRO A 71 -7.47 3.56 -19.71
C PRO A 71 -7.91 2.10 -19.87
N ASN A 72 -7.13 1.28 -20.58
CA ASN A 72 -7.40 -0.14 -20.76
C ASN A 72 -7.37 -0.92 -19.44
N LEU A 73 -6.47 -0.55 -18.50
CA LEU A 73 -6.42 -1.17 -17.18
C LEU A 73 -7.61 -0.75 -16.31
N LYS A 74 -8.03 0.51 -16.41
CA LYS A 74 -9.24 1.01 -15.73
C LYS A 74 -10.49 0.29 -16.23
N ALA A 75 -10.62 0.13 -17.55
CA ALA A 75 -11.73 -0.58 -18.16
C ALA A 75 -11.77 -2.05 -17.73
N ALA A 76 -10.62 -2.74 -17.72
CA ALA A 76 -10.53 -4.12 -17.26
C ALA A 76 -10.92 -4.27 -15.78
N PHE A 77 -10.50 -3.33 -14.93
CA PHE A 77 -10.90 -3.30 -13.53
C PHE A 77 -12.42 -3.09 -13.39
N ASP A 78 -12.98 -2.10 -14.08
CA ASP A 78 -14.40 -1.80 -14.02
C ASP A 78 -15.28 -2.96 -14.53
N SER A 79 -14.87 -3.62 -15.62
CA SER A 79 -15.55 -4.81 -16.14
C SER A 79 -15.52 -5.98 -15.15
N SER A 80 -14.43 -6.13 -14.38
CA SER A 80 -14.35 -7.18 -13.36
C SER A 80 -15.25 -6.88 -12.16
N GLN A 81 -15.40 -5.60 -11.78
CA GLN A 81 -16.30 -5.19 -10.71
C GLN A 81 -17.75 -5.39 -11.12
N SER A 82 -18.14 -4.98 -12.33
CA SER A 82 -19.52 -5.13 -12.82
C SER A 82 -19.94 -6.60 -12.93
N ALA A 83 -19.05 -7.48 -13.41
CA ALA A 83 -19.28 -8.93 -13.45
C ALA A 83 -19.50 -9.56 -12.06
N THR A 84 -18.98 -8.94 -10.99
CA THR A 84 -19.07 -9.45 -9.61
C THR A 84 -20.17 -8.76 -8.79
N GLY A 85 -21.07 -7.99 -9.44
CA GLY A 85 -22.16 -7.28 -8.77
C GLY A 85 -21.80 -5.86 -8.28
N GLY A 86 -20.84 -5.22 -8.93
CA GLY A 86 -20.43 -3.83 -8.71
C GLY A 86 -19.44 -3.62 -7.55
N PRO A 87 -18.98 -2.38 -7.33
CA PRO A 87 -18.09 -2.04 -6.23
C PRO A 87 -18.77 -2.37 -4.90
N LYS A 88 -18.32 -3.42 -4.20
CA LYS A 88 -18.83 -3.73 -2.86
C LYS A 88 -18.41 -2.59 -1.91
N ARG A 89 -19.27 -1.58 -1.74
CA ARG A 89 -18.98 -0.34 -0.98
C ARG A 89 -18.84 -0.55 0.53
N ARG A 90 -19.20 -1.73 1.03
CA ARG A 90 -18.88 -2.22 2.36
C ARG A 90 -19.09 -3.72 2.36
N SER A 91 -18.03 -4.49 2.62
CA SER A 91 -18.24 -5.82 3.17
C SER A 91 -18.58 -5.59 4.64
N THR A 92 -19.86 -5.48 4.97
CA THR A 92 -20.34 -5.55 6.37
C THR A 92 -20.18 -6.96 6.93
N VAL A 93 -19.79 -7.93 6.08
CA VAL A 93 -19.19 -9.17 6.54
C VAL A 93 -17.93 -8.77 7.29
N LYS A 94 -18.04 -8.72 8.63
CA LYS A 94 -16.93 -9.05 9.51
C LYS A 94 -16.34 -10.30 8.87
N ILE A 95 -15.15 -10.21 8.30
CA ILE A 95 -14.41 -11.41 7.90
C ILE A 95 -14.03 -12.05 9.24
N SER A 96 -15.01 -12.71 9.85
CA SER A 96 -14.89 -13.53 11.03
C SER A 96 -14.17 -14.78 10.54
N GLY A 97 -12.85 -14.76 10.68
CA GLY A 97 -11.97 -15.80 10.15
C GLY A 97 -10.90 -15.16 9.28
N GLY A 98 -9.75 -14.84 9.87
CA GLY A 98 -8.66 -14.07 9.30
C GLY A 98 -8.00 -14.60 8.01
N GLY A 99 -8.66 -15.35 7.13
CA GLY A 99 -8.05 -15.92 5.91
C GLY A 99 -7.47 -14.88 4.96
N VAL A 100 -8.22 -13.84 4.59
CA VAL A 100 -7.70 -12.80 3.68
C VAL A 100 -6.62 -11.97 4.35
N GLN A 101 -6.84 -11.55 5.60
CA GLN A 101 -5.86 -10.77 6.34
C GLN A 101 -4.55 -11.55 6.55
N THR A 102 -4.64 -12.82 6.98
CA THR A 102 -3.48 -13.70 7.14
C THR A 102 -2.78 -14.00 5.83
N TYR A 103 -3.47 -14.02 4.68
CA TYR A 103 -2.81 -14.11 3.37
C TYR A 103 -1.86 -12.94 3.15
N TRP A 104 -2.32 -11.71 3.41
CA TRP A 104 -1.49 -10.51 3.27
C TRP A 104 -0.38 -10.45 4.31
N GLU A 105 -0.66 -10.77 5.57
CA GLU A 105 0.36 -10.86 6.63
C GLU A 105 1.46 -11.88 6.27
N LYS A 106 1.08 -13.07 5.80
CA LYS A 106 2.03 -14.09 5.33
C LYS A 106 2.81 -13.62 4.10
N GLY A 107 2.19 -12.84 3.22
CA GLY A 107 2.86 -12.21 2.08
C GLY A 107 3.94 -11.24 2.54
N CYS A 108 3.59 -10.34 3.47
CA CYS A 108 4.54 -9.43 4.10
C CYS A 108 5.71 -10.19 4.73
N ALA A 109 5.43 -11.24 5.51
CA ALA A 109 6.47 -12.05 6.15
C ALA A 109 7.42 -12.71 5.14
N ARG A 110 6.92 -13.23 4.01
CA ARG A 110 7.77 -13.81 2.94
C ARG A 110 8.68 -12.77 2.30
N MET A 111 8.21 -11.53 2.21
CA MET A 111 8.98 -10.39 1.69
C MET A 111 9.87 -9.74 2.75
N GLY A 112 10.00 -10.37 3.92
CA GLY A 112 10.79 -9.84 5.02
C GLY A 112 10.19 -8.59 5.66
N ILE A 113 8.93 -8.23 5.38
CA ILE A 113 8.27 -7.10 6.03
C ILE A 113 7.81 -7.52 7.42
N VAL A 114 8.21 -6.75 8.44
CA VAL A 114 7.91 -6.99 9.85
C VAL A 114 7.31 -5.75 10.50
N ASP A 115 6.45 -5.96 11.49
CA ASP A 115 5.89 -4.89 12.30
C ASP A 115 6.91 -4.43 13.35
N THR A 116 7.07 -3.12 13.49
CA THR A 116 7.96 -2.49 14.48
C THR A 116 7.21 -1.36 15.21
N GLN A 117 7.83 -0.76 16.22
CA GLN A 117 7.25 0.39 16.93
C GLN A 117 7.05 1.61 16.01
N ASP A 118 7.85 1.74 14.95
CA ASP A 118 7.76 2.83 13.97
C ASP A 118 6.89 2.47 12.74
N GLY A 119 6.12 1.38 12.82
CA GLY A 119 5.34 0.83 11.73
C GLY A 119 6.04 -0.31 11.00
N MET A 120 5.59 -0.61 9.78
CA MET A 120 6.14 -1.70 8.99
C MET A 120 7.53 -1.36 8.45
N ARG A 121 8.49 -2.27 8.59
CA ARG A 121 9.84 -2.14 8.03
C ARG A 121 10.24 -3.43 7.31
N LEU A 122 11.17 -3.33 6.37
CA LEU A 122 11.84 -4.53 5.87
C LEU A 122 12.69 -5.14 7.00
N ARG A 123 13.02 -6.42 6.90
CA ARG A 123 13.92 -7.08 7.84
C ARG A 123 15.33 -6.77 7.36
N LYS A 124 16.14 -6.19 8.24
CA LYS A 124 17.56 -5.97 7.99
C LYS A 124 18.26 -7.33 7.89
N SER A 125 19.03 -7.57 6.83
CA SER A 125 19.87 -8.77 6.73
C SER A 125 20.85 -8.80 7.92
N ALA A 126 20.96 -9.95 8.58
CA ALA A 126 21.81 -10.11 9.75
C ALA A 126 23.30 -10.22 9.41
N LEU A 127 23.65 -10.43 8.14
CA LEU A 127 25.04 -10.72 7.71
C LEU A 127 25.84 -9.44 7.43
N ASP A 128 25.19 -8.40 6.94
CA ASP A 128 25.83 -7.19 6.41
C ASP A 128 25.07 -5.91 6.78
N GLY A 129 23.90 -6.04 7.41
CA GLY A 129 23.07 -4.91 7.76
C GLY A 129 22.41 -4.23 6.55
N THR A 130 22.43 -4.85 5.37
CA THR A 130 21.77 -4.29 4.18
C THR A 130 20.29 -4.65 4.16
N TRP A 131 19.51 -3.85 3.41
CA TRP A 131 18.12 -4.14 3.13
C TRP A 131 18.08 -5.06 1.91
N THR A 132 17.69 -6.32 2.08
CA THR A 132 17.63 -7.30 0.98
C THR A 132 16.22 -7.42 0.45
N ASP A 133 16.05 -7.31 -0.88
CA ASP A 133 14.79 -7.64 -1.56
C ASP A 133 14.54 -9.17 -1.60
N GLU A 134 13.40 -9.61 -2.16
CA GLU A 134 13.05 -11.04 -2.32
C GLU A 134 14.11 -11.86 -3.08
N MET A 135 15.01 -11.20 -3.81
CA MET A 135 16.07 -11.83 -4.60
C MET A 135 17.46 -11.66 -3.96
N GLY A 136 17.53 -11.20 -2.71
CA GLY A 136 18.80 -11.01 -2.00
C GLY A 136 19.67 -9.90 -2.58
N ARG A 137 19.10 -8.99 -3.38
CA ARG A 137 19.83 -7.82 -3.87
C ARG A 137 19.67 -6.65 -2.92
N GLU A 138 20.76 -5.88 -2.81
CA GLU A 138 20.82 -4.65 -2.04
C GLU A 138 19.77 -3.66 -2.56
N ALA A 139 18.82 -3.26 -1.70
CA ALA A 139 17.86 -2.23 -2.02
C ALA A 139 18.57 -0.85 -1.98
N ALA A 140 18.71 -0.23 -3.16
CA ALA A 140 19.33 1.08 -3.36
C ALA A 140 18.57 2.22 -2.67
#